data_AF-A0A3D5LGC2-F1
#
_entry.id   AF-A0A3D5LGC2-F1
#
_cell.length_a   1.000
_cell.length_b   1.000
_cell.length_c   1.000
_cell.angle_alpha   90.00
_cell.angle_beta   90.00
_cell.angle_gamma   90.00
#
_symmetry.space_group_name_H-M   'P 1'
#
loop_
_entity.id
_entity.type
_entity.pdbx_description
1 polymer ?
#
loop_
_entity_poly.entity_id
_entity_poly.type
_entity_poly.pdbx_seq_one_letter_code
_entity_poly.pdbx_strand_id
1 'polypeptide(L)' 'MPKVFISYSWSSDRLVLELAQRLISHGVDVVLDKWELKEGQDKYAFMERCVNDPDITKVCITNYVV' A
#
# COMPACT_ATOMS: atom_id res chain seq x y z
N MET A 1 13.64 7.84 5.78
CA MET A 1 12.75 6.82 6.39
C MET A 1 12.26 5.93 5.25
N PRO A 2 12.36 4.59 5.31
CA PRO A 2 11.94 3.75 4.20
C PRO A 2 10.43 3.90 3.99
N LYS A 3 10.02 4.22 2.75
CA LYS A 3 8.62 4.35 2.36
C LYS A 3 8.24 3.17 1.47
N VAL A 4 7.14 2.50 1.79
CA VAL A 4 6.72 1.25 1.17
C VAL A 4 5.26 1.37 0.76
N PHE A 5 4.97 0.97 -0.47
CA PHE A 5 3.60 0.79 -0.94
C PHE A 5 3.20 -0.68 -0.84
N ILE A 6 2.02 -0.96 -0.25
CA ILE A 6 1.48 -2.32 -0.16
C ILE A 6 0.33 -2.47 -1.15
N SER A 7 0.55 -3.29 -2.17
CA SER A 7 -0.50 -3.73 -3.09
C SER A 7 -1.08 -5.06 -2.61
N TYR A 8 -2.40 -5.15 -2.50
CA TYR A 8 -3.07 -6.33 -1.95
C TYR A 8 -4.45 -6.56 -2.56
N SER A 9 -4.91 -7.81 -2.45
CA SER A 9 -6.29 -8.19 -2.76
C SER A 9 -7.20 -7.97 -1.54
N TRP A 10 -8.44 -7.55 -1.79
CA TRP A 10 -9.44 -7.27 -0.74
C TRP A 10 -9.73 -8.47 0.18
N SER A 11 -9.48 -9.70 -0.27
CA SER A 11 -9.64 -10.91 0.55
C SER A 11 -8.61 -11.02 1.69
N SER A 12 -7.52 -10.25 1.64
CA SER A 12 -6.42 -10.30 2.62
C SER A 12 -6.34 -9.04 3.50
N ASP A 13 -7.37 -8.19 3.46
CA ASP A 13 -7.40 -6.84 4.04
C ASP A 13 -7.02 -6.78 5.54
N ARG A 14 -7.52 -7.71 6.37
CA ARG A 14 -7.18 -7.74 7.81
C ARG A 14 -5.69 -7.97 8.07
N LEU A 15 -5.08 -8.93 7.38
CA LEU A 15 -3.66 -9.26 7.53
C LEU A 15 -2.77 -8.11 7.05
N VAL A 16 -3.20 -7.44 5.98
CA VAL A 16 -2.48 -6.30 5.41
C VAL A 16 -2.49 -5.10 6.35
N LEU A 17 -3.63 -4.81 6.97
CA LEU A 17 -3.75 -3.75 7.98
C LEU A 17 -2.84 -4.00 9.19
N GLU A 18 -2.81 -5.23 9.72
CA GLU A 18 -1.93 -5.61 10.83
C GLU A 18 -0.44 -5.47 10.44
N LEU A 19 -0.08 -5.93 9.24
CA LEU A 19 1.28 -5.76 8.72
C LEU A 19 1.67 -4.28 8.57
N ALA A 20 0.79 -3.47 8.00
CA ALA A 20 1.02 -2.04 7.80
C ALA A 20 1.21 -1.30 9.13
N GLN A 21 0.38 -1.60 10.12
CA GLN A 21 0.52 -1.03 11.48
C GLN A 21 1.84 -1.43 12.15
N ARG A 22 2.25 -2.70 12.01
CA ARG A 22 3.54 -3.17 12.52
C ARG A 22 4.70 -2.44 11.84
N LEU A 23 4.68 -2.30 10.53
CA LEU A 23 5.71 -1.57 9.77
C LEU A 23 5.83 -0.11 10.25
N ILE A 24 4.69 0.58 10.43
CA ILE A 24 4.67 1.94 11.00
C ILE A 24 5.29 1.97 12.40
N SER A 25 4.97 1.00 13.26
CA SER A 25 5.55 0.91 14.62
C SER A 25 7.08 0.71 14.62
N HIS A 26 7.63 0.19 13.51
CA HIS A 26 9.06 0.04 13.28
C HIS A 26 9.69 1.23 12.53
N GLY A 27 8.95 2.33 12.31
CA GLY A 27 9.45 3.52 11.64
C GLY A 27 9.54 3.40 10.11
N VAL A 28 8.69 2.57 9.51
CA VAL A 28 8.51 2.49 8.05
C VAL A 28 7.30 3.33 7.67
N ASP A 29 7.45 4.20 6.67
CA ASP A 29 6.31 4.92 6.10
C ASP A 29 5.55 3.98 5.17
N VAL A 30 4.24 3.82 5.37
CA VAL A 30 3.43 2.86 4.63
C VAL A 30 2.32 3.57 3.87
N VAL A 31 2.36 3.43 2.55
CA VAL A 31 1.31 3.88 1.64
C VAL A 31 0.33 2.72 1.42
N LEU A 32 -0.93 2.95 1.78
CA LEU A 32 -2.00 1.96 1.66
C LEU A 32 -3.22 2.59 0.99
N ASP A 33 -3.76 1.92 -0.03
CA ASP A 33 -4.93 2.42 -0.78
C ASP A 33 -6.13 2.67 0.14
N LYS A 34 -6.32 1.85 1.17
CA LYS A 34 -7.42 1.96 2.14
C LYS A 34 -7.37 3.20 3.02
N TRP A 35 -6.20 3.82 3.18
CA TRP A 35 -6.04 5.05 3.94
C TRP A 35 -6.10 6.29 3.04
N GLU A 36 -5.66 6.14 1.79
CA GLU A 36 -5.44 7.25 0.86
C GLU A 36 -6.58 7.44 -0.15
N LEU A 37 -7.26 6.36 -0.55
CA LEU A 37 -8.38 6.44 -1.50
C LEU A 37 -9.63 6.94 -0.80
N LYS A 38 -10.15 8.05 -1.32
CA LYS A 38 -11.48 8.58 -1.02
C LYS A 38 -12.49 8.06 -2.03
N GLU A 39 -13.77 8.14 -1.66
CA GLU A 39 -14.87 7.74 -2.54
C GLU A 39 -14.80 8.50 -3.87
N GLY A 40 -14.91 7.78 -4.99
CA GLY A 40 -14.78 8.33 -6.35
C GLY A 40 -13.35 8.46 -6.90
N GLN A 41 -12.31 8.11 -6.13
CA GLN A 41 -10.94 8.06 -6.64
C GLN A 41 -10.63 6.74 -7.37
N ASP A 42 -9.89 6.84 -8.48
CA ASP A 42 -9.51 5.69 -9.29
C ASP A 42 -8.33 4.94 -8.66
N LYS A 43 -8.55 3.65 -8.36
CA LYS A 43 -7.54 2.76 -7.80
C LYS A 43 -6.37 2.51 -8.77
N TYR A 44 -6.60 2.45 -10.07
CA TYR A 44 -5.56 2.24 -11.07
C TYR A 44 -4.62 3.45 -11.14
N ALA A 45 -5.18 4.66 -11.19
CA ALA A 45 -4.40 5.90 -11.15
C ALA A 45 -3.59 6.03 -9.84
N PHE A 46 -4.17 5.60 -8.72
CA PHE A 46 -3.46 5.56 -7.44
C PHE A 46 -2.28 4.59 -7.45
N MET A 47 -2.46 3.36 -7.97
CA MET A 47 -1.39 2.37 -8.10
C MET A 47 -0.28 2.87 -9.03
N GLU A 48 -0.64 3.43 -10.19
CA GLU A 48 0.32 4.00 -11.14
C GLU A 48 1.14 5.12 -10.50
N ARG A 49 0.51 6.02 -9.73
CA ARG A 49 1.22 7.04 -8.97
C ARG A 49 2.18 6.44 -7.96
N CYS A 50 1.79 5.40 -7.24
CA CYS A 50 2.65 4.75 -6.24
C CYS A 50 3.86 4.03 -6.88
N VAL A 51 3.69 3.46 -8.07
CA VAL A 51 4.79 2.81 -8.81
C VAL A 51 5.79 3.83 -9.35
N ASN A 52 5.31 5.01 -9.73
CA ASN A 52 6.15 6.09 -10.28
C ASN A 52 6.72 7.04 -9.21
N ASP A 53 6.36 6.87 -7.93
CA ASP A 53 6.86 7.70 -6.84
C ASP A 53 8.32 7.31 -6.51
N PRO A 54 9.31 8.18 -6.74
CA PRO A 54 10.72 7.89 -6.48
C PRO A 54 11.03 7.72 -4.98
N ASP A 55 10.16 8.21 -4.09
CA ASP A 55 10.31 8.04 -2.66
C ASP A 55 9.87 6.64 -2.19
N ILE A 56 9.05 5.92 -2.98
CA ILE A 56 8.63 4.55 -2.66
C ILE A 56 9.81 3.60 -2.92
N THR A 57 10.44 3.18 -1.84
CA THR A 57 11.64 2.34 -1.87
C THR A 57 11.37 0.87 -2.15
N LYS A 58 10.16 0.37 -1.85
CA LYS A 58 9.75 -1.02 -2.10
C LYS A 58 8.24 -1.12 -2.34
N VAL A 59 7.86 -2.07 -3.20
CA VAL A 59 6.47 -2.51 -3.37
C VAL A 59 6.31 -3.88 -2.73
N CYS A 60 5.37 -4.01 -1.79
CA CYS A 60 5.04 -5.27 -1.14
C CYS A 60 3.71 -5.78 -1.70
N ILE A 61 3.72 -6.94 -2.37
CA ILE A 61 2.54 -7.53 -3.01
C ILE A 61 2.07 -8.70 -2.14
N THR A 62 0.85 -8.62 -1.64
CA THR A 62 0.22 -9.73 -0.89
C THR A 62 -1.01 -10.22 -1.64
N ASN A 63 -0.86 -11.40 -2.26
CA ASN A 63 -1.84 -12.07 -3.12
C ASN A 63 -2.24 -11.29 -4.39
N TYR A 64 -1.56 -11.63 -5.48
CA TYR A 64 -1.86 -11.20 -6.85
C TYR A 64 -2.99 -12.08 -7.39
N VAL A 65 -4.15 -11.51 -7.72
CA VAL A 65 -5.07 -12.13 -8.70
C VAL A 65 -4.92 -11.29 -9.95
N VAL A 66 -4.51 -11.97 -11.02
CA VAL A 66 -4.09 -11.44 -12.33
C VAL A 66 -5.07 -10.43 -12.90
#